data_AF-A0A1H0L4Y6-F1
#
_entry.id   AF-A0A1H0L4Y6-F1
#
_cell.length_a   1.000
_cell.length_b   1.000
_cell.length_c   1.000
_cell.angle_alpha   90.00
_cell.angle_beta   90.00
_cell.angle_gamma   90.00
#
_symmetry.space_group_name_H-M   'P 1'
#
loop_
_entity.id
_entity.type
_entity.pdbx_description
1 polymer ?
#
loop_
_entity_poly.entity_id
_entity_poly.type
_entity_poly.pdbx_seq_one_letter_code
_entity_poly.pdbx_strand_id
1 'polypeptide(L)' 'MDDLDAEVTRLRAAGVPFVSEVASGPGGRQVLVTGPAGSLVQVFQPAG' A
#
# COMPACT_ATOMS: atom_id res chain seq x y z
N MET A 1 4.39 -6.46 13.37
CA MET A 1 4.29 -6.27 11.92
C MET A 1 3.01 -5.50 11.72
N ASP A 2 3.15 -4.26 11.28
CA ASP A 2 2.09 -3.26 11.35
C ASP A 2 1.06 -3.49 10.23
N ASP A 3 -0.13 -2.88 10.33
CA ASP A 3 -1.25 -3.12 9.40
C ASP A 3 -0.86 -2.91 7.92
N LEU A 4 -0.06 -1.89 7.61
CA LEU A 4 0.39 -1.65 6.23
C LEU A 4 1.35 -2.73 5.73
N ASP A 5 2.26 -3.22 6.56
CA ASP A 5 3.24 -4.22 6.14
C ASP A 5 2.56 -5.57 5.88
N ALA A 6 1.54 -5.90 6.69
CA ALA A 6 0.69 -7.07 6.49
C ALA A 6 -0.10 -6.97 5.18
N GLU A 7 -0.74 -5.83 4.92
CA GLU A 7 -1.51 -5.65 3.68
C GLU A 7 -0.61 -5.59 2.44
N VAL A 8 0.56 -4.95 2.50
CA VAL A 8 1.56 -4.98 1.41
C VAL A 8 1.97 -6.41 1.09
N THR A 9 2.23 -7.23 2.11
CA THR A 9 2.59 -8.65 1.94
C THR A 9 1.46 -9.41 1.25
N ARG A 10 0.22 -9.22 1.70
CA ARG A 10 -0.97 -9.83 1.09
C ARG A 10 -1.14 -9.43 -0.37
N LEU A 11 -1.03 -8.14 -0.68
CA LEU A 11 -1.20 -7.62 -2.04
C LEU A 11 -0.10 -8.10 -2.99
N ARG A 12 1.15 -8.19 -2.51
CA ARG A 12 2.25 -8.79 -3.27
C ARG A 12 2.00 -10.27 -3.54
N ALA A 13 1.56 -11.03 -2.55
CA ALA A 13 1.21 -12.44 -2.72
C ALA A 13 0.04 -12.64 -3.70
N ALA A 14 -0.87 -11.67 -3.79
CA ALA A 14 -1.98 -11.67 -4.75
C ALA A 14 -1.59 -11.18 -6.16
N GLY A 15 -0.32 -10.79 -6.40
CA GLY A 15 0.14 -10.31 -7.70
C GLY A 15 -0.38 -8.93 -8.09
N VAL A 16 -0.84 -8.14 -7.13
CA VAL A 16 -1.34 -6.78 -7.39
C VAL A 16 -0.17 -5.87 -7.83
N PRO A 17 -0.30 -5.11 -8.93
CA PRO A 17 0.74 -4.18 -9.36
C PRO A 17 0.90 -3.02 -8.39
N PHE A 18 2.14 -2.70 -8.04
CA PHE A 18 2.51 -1.55 -7.23
C PHE A 18 2.99 -0.43 -8.16
N VAL A 19 2.42 0.77 -7.98
CA VAL A 19 2.76 1.97 -8.76
C VAL A 19 3.88 2.76 -8.07
N SER A 20 3.95 2.68 -6.74
CA SER A 20 5.00 3.29 -5.94
C SER A 20 5.60 2.29 -4.96
N GLU A 21 6.74 2.64 -4.39
CA GLU A 21 7.24 2.01 -3.17
C GLU A 21 6.47 2.52 -1.93
N VAL A 22 6.68 1.87 -0.79
CA VAL A 22 6.13 2.33 0.49
C VAL A 22 6.86 3.60 0.89
N ALA A 23 6.12 4.70 1.01
CA ALA A 23 6.62 5.98 1.48
C ALA A 23 6.21 6.21 2.94
N SER A 24 7.13 6.76 3.75
CA SER A 24 6.88 7.15 5.14
C SER A 24 7.03 8.66 5.30
N GLY A 25 6.18 9.28 6.12
CA GLY A 25 6.23 10.70 6.42
C GLY A 25 5.52 11.05 7.74
N PRO A 26 5.45 12.34 8.09
CA PRO A 26 4.89 12.79 9.37
C PRO A 26 3.43 12.37 9.61
N GLY A 27 2.65 12.20 8.54
CA GLY A 27 1.26 11.75 8.61
C GLY A 27 1.08 10.23 8.64
N GLY A 28 2.17 9.45 8.54
CA GLY A 28 2.12 7.99 8.44
C GLY A 28 2.78 7.45 7.20
N ARG A 29 2.34 6.26 6.78
CA ARG A 29 2.92 5.48 5.70
C ARG A 29 1.89 5.18 4.63
N GLN A 30 2.33 5.06 3.39
CA GLN A 30 1.43 4.82 2.26
C GLN A 30 2.10 4.10 1.08
N VAL A 31 1.28 3.53 0.22
CA VAL A 31 1.67 3.00 -1.09
C VAL A 31 0.53 3.08 -2.10
N LEU A 32 0.85 3.20 -3.39
CA LEU A 32 -0.11 3.18 -4.48
C LEU A 32 -0.08 1.83 -5.22
N VAL A 33 -1.27 1.28 -5.48
CA VAL A 33 -1.47 0.03 -6.22
C VAL A 33 -2.48 0.20 -7.34
N THR A 34 -2.47 -0.71 -8.30
CA THR A 34 -3.45 -0.77 -9.40
C THR A 34 -4.57 -1.75 -9.06
N GLY A 35 -5.80 -1.28 -9.09
CA GLY A 35 -7.00 -2.10 -8.95
C GLY A 35 -7.34 -2.88 -10.23
N PRO A 36 -8.30 -3.83 -10.17
CA PRO A 36 -8.64 -4.71 -11.30
C PRO A 36 -9.10 -3.97 -12.56
N ALA A 37 -9.67 -2.77 -12.41
CA ALA A 37 -10.12 -1.93 -13.52
C ALA A 37 -9.07 -0.90 -13.98
N GLY A 38 -7.81 -1.04 -13.54
CA GLY A 38 -6.76 -0.05 -13.81
C GLY A 38 -6.83 1.22 -12.95
N SER A 39 -7.74 1.26 -11.97
CA SER A 39 -7.84 2.38 -11.03
C SER A 39 -6.63 2.44 -10.10
N LEU A 40 -6.26 3.65 -9.65
CA LEU A 40 -5.26 3.81 -8.60
C LEU A 40 -5.94 3.73 -7.23
N VAL A 41 -5.38 2.89 -6.36
CA VAL A 41 -5.83 2.74 -4.97
C VAL A 41 -4.66 3.08 -4.06
N GLN A 42 -4.91 3.95 -3.09
CA GLN A 42 -3.96 4.29 -2.04
C GLN A 42 -4.22 3.39 -0.83
N VAL A 43 -3.18 2.72 -0.34
CA VAL A 43 -3.19 2.02 0.95
C VAL A 43 -2.41 2.87 1.93
N PHE A 44 -3.04 3.29 3.02
CA PHE A 44 -2.50 4.26 3.96
C PHE A 44 -2.62 3.75 5.39
N GLN A 45 -1.58 3.99 6.18
CA GLN A 45 -1.56 3.79 7.62
C GLN A 45 -1.15 5.11 8.29
N PRO A 46 -1.99 5.70 9.16
CA PRO A 46 -1.63 6.92 9.87
C PRO A 46 -0.47 6.71 10.83
N ALA A 47 0.33 7.77 11.06
CA ALA A 47 1.22 7.84 12.21
C ALA A 47 0.32 8.03 13.44
N GLY A 48 0.25 7.01 14.29
CA GLY A 48 -0.51 7.09 15.54
C GLY A 48 -0.01 8.18 16.47
#